data_AF-A0A368LLA7-F1
#
_entry.id   AF-A0A368LLA7-F1
#
_cell.length_a   1.000
_cell.length_b   1.000
_cell.length_c   1.000
_cell.angle_alpha   90.00
_cell.angle_beta   90.00
_cell.angle_gamma   90.00
#
_symmetry.space_group_name_H-M   'P 1'
#
loop_
_entity.id
_entity.type
_entity.pdbx_description
1 polymer ?
#
loop_
_entity_poly.entity_id
_entity_poly.type
_entity_poly.pdbx_seq_one_letter_code
_entity_poly.pdbx_strand_id
1 'polypeptide(L)'
;MSITEILVPMQEVAWLPWAVQYFFYIGSAYAAAILFLVSLILRDKTSHQLRSAFALCLGICAVVGPLALTADLHQPGRAWHFFAHLTSWSWMSRGALLLPLFSMLAVISAWLYLRPDIAQLEKSDNKLVRLCSMLTLGRWQVPDRVTTSVVAVTVLSGLSIALYTGMEIAIVESRPMWHQPASPIIWFVTAFFGAIGFTLFILSFLPNSEKTQTLSITDVSLLKRTVIICSVLSLMLLPIWVSNGAYMDLLHYGQWFVNLLLMMGAFAVCLVMSFWLLRGTQFKRISLWVASALTISTCWSIRWMTMIEVQTLPKFDVGPYPYDVPWGAPGILGVIGMAGLWLLMTMALTELVPAKGEQVKLMAGSSIKSDSTKNSVRPSQQVRGHHG
;
A
#
# COMPACT_ATOMS: atom_id res chain seq x y z
N MET A 1 46.76 -41.18 -5.28
CA MET A 1 46.07 -39.97 -4.80
C MET A 1 44.59 -40.19 -5.08
N SER A 2 43.77 -40.47 -4.07
CA SER A 2 42.31 -40.58 -4.25
C SER A 2 41.72 -39.19 -4.12
N ILE A 3 41.16 -38.67 -5.21
CA ILE A 3 40.34 -37.46 -5.16
C ILE A 3 38.94 -37.92 -4.74
N THR A 4 38.53 -37.53 -3.54
CA THR A 4 37.17 -37.75 -3.05
C THR A 4 36.36 -36.51 -3.38
N GLU A 5 35.52 -36.60 -4.40
CA GLU A 5 34.61 -35.53 -4.78
C GLU A 5 33.32 -35.66 -3.96
N ILE A 6 33.04 -34.67 -3.12
CA ILE A 6 31.83 -34.62 -2.31
C ILE A 6 30.81 -33.80 -3.10
N LEU A 7 29.80 -34.46 -3.66
CA LEU A 7 28.68 -33.79 -4.31
C LEU A 7 27.69 -33.32 -3.25
N VAL A 8 27.67 -32.01 -2.98
CA VAL A 8 26.67 -31.39 -2.11
C VAL A 8 25.44 -31.03 -2.97
N PRO A 9 24.22 -31.42 -2.57
CA PRO A 9 23.01 -31.04 -3.30
C PRO A 9 22.85 -29.52 -3.31
N MET A 10 22.32 -28.97 -4.40
CA MET A 10 22.10 -27.52 -4.51
C MET A 10 21.15 -27.04 -3.41
N GLN A 11 21.47 -25.88 -2.83
CA GLN A 11 20.64 -25.25 -1.81
C GLN A 11 19.30 -24.82 -2.41
N GLU A 12 18.21 -25.47 -1.99
CA GLU A 12 16.87 -25.10 -2.44
C GLU A 12 16.46 -23.71 -1.93
N VAL A 13 15.72 -23.00 -2.78
CA VAL A 13 15.16 -21.68 -2.46
C VAL A 13 13.84 -21.89 -1.72
N ALA A 14 13.74 -21.32 -0.53
CA ALA A 14 12.58 -21.47 0.34
C ALA A 14 11.42 -20.56 -0.06
N TRP A 15 11.73 -19.36 -0.55
CA TRP A 15 10.74 -18.36 -0.97
C TRP A 15 10.91 -17.98 -2.44
N LEU A 16 9.82 -18.10 -3.18
CA LEU A 16 9.75 -17.76 -4.60
C LEU A 16 9.43 -16.27 -4.79
N PRO A 17 9.54 -15.74 -6.02
CA PRO A 17 9.10 -14.39 -6.37
C PRO A 17 7.67 -14.04 -5.93
N TRP A 18 6.80 -15.02 -5.71
CA TRP A 18 5.45 -14.84 -5.15
C TRP A 18 5.47 -14.25 -3.73
N ALA A 19 6.34 -14.76 -2.86
CA ALA A 19 6.52 -14.20 -1.52
C ALA A 19 6.91 -12.72 -1.57
N VAL A 20 7.79 -12.34 -2.52
CA VAL A 20 8.18 -10.92 -2.73
C VAL A 20 6.95 -10.06 -3.03
N GLN A 21 6.04 -10.53 -3.90
CA GLN A 21 4.81 -9.82 -4.23
C GLN A 21 3.89 -9.71 -3.02
N TYR A 22 3.70 -10.80 -2.27
CA TYR A 22 2.90 -10.80 -1.05
C TYR A 22 3.38 -9.70 -0.08
N PHE A 23 4.65 -9.73 0.28
CA PHE A 23 5.25 -8.79 1.22
C PHE A 23 5.26 -7.35 0.72
N PHE A 24 5.39 -7.16 -0.59
CA PHE A 24 5.33 -5.85 -1.25
C PHE A 24 3.92 -5.23 -1.18
N TYR A 25 2.89 -5.98 -1.58
CA TYR A 25 1.51 -5.49 -1.56
C TYR A 25 0.98 -5.36 -0.13
N ILE A 26 1.14 -6.37 0.72
CA ILE A 26 0.63 -6.29 2.10
C ILE A 26 1.36 -5.21 2.92
N GLY A 27 2.66 -5.05 2.65
CA GLY A 27 3.49 -3.96 3.15
C GLY A 27 2.88 -2.60 2.84
N SER A 28 2.64 -2.37 1.55
CA SER A 28 2.05 -1.14 1.05
C SER A 28 0.64 -0.91 1.61
N ALA A 29 -0.14 -1.98 1.87
CA ALA A 29 -1.48 -1.88 2.44
C ALA A 29 -1.47 -1.33 3.87
N TYR A 30 -0.68 -1.88 4.80
CA TYR A 30 -0.68 -1.34 6.18
C TYR A 30 -0.09 0.08 6.23
N ALA A 31 0.90 0.39 5.38
CA ALA A 31 1.46 1.74 5.30
C ALA A 31 0.43 2.73 4.74
N ALA A 32 -0.36 2.32 3.74
CA ALA A 32 -1.50 3.09 3.25
C ALA A 32 -2.57 3.28 4.33
N ALA A 33 -2.86 2.27 5.18
CA ALA A 33 -3.79 2.44 6.29
C ALA A 33 -3.35 3.54 7.27
N ILE A 34 -2.05 3.58 7.61
CA ILE A 34 -1.49 4.60 8.51
C ILE A 34 -1.62 6.00 7.88
N LEU A 35 -1.20 6.15 6.62
CA LEU A 35 -1.30 7.43 5.91
C LEU A 35 -2.77 7.86 5.71
N PHE A 36 -3.65 6.90 5.47
CA PHE A 36 -5.09 7.12 5.37
C PHE A 36 -5.65 7.65 6.69
N LEU A 37 -5.32 7.03 7.83
CA LEU A 37 -5.73 7.52 9.14
C LEU A 37 -5.23 8.94 9.42
N VAL A 38 -3.95 9.22 9.15
CA VAL A 38 -3.38 10.57 9.30
C VAL A 38 -4.14 11.57 8.43
N SER A 39 -4.48 11.20 7.20
CA SER A 39 -5.22 12.06 6.29
C SER A 39 -6.67 12.32 6.76
N LEU A 40 -7.31 11.34 7.43
CA LEU A 40 -8.63 11.49 8.03
C LEU A 40 -8.61 12.36 9.29
N ILE A 41 -7.57 12.28 10.11
CA ILE A 41 -7.38 13.17 11.26
C ILE A 41 -7.20 14.62 10.76
N LEU A 42 -6.54 14.80 9.62
CA LEU A 42 -6.35 16.10 8.95
C LEU A 42 -7.42 16.38 7.87
N ARG A 43 -8.63 15.83 8.00
CA ARG A 43 -9.69 15.85 6.97
C ARG A 43 -10.01 17.26 6.44
N ASP A 44 -9.93 18.28 7.29
CA ASP A 44 -10.22 19.68 6.90
C ASP A 44 -9.15 20.27 5.97
N LYS A 45 -7.95 19.68 5.96
CA LYS A 45 -6.79 20.20 5.22
C LYS A 45 -6.40 19.31 4.04
N THR A 46 -6.81 18.03 4.05
CA THR A 46 -6.49 17.05 3.01
C THR A 46 -7.60 16.94 1.97
N SER A 47 -7.22 16.77 0.71
CA SER A 47 -8.20 16.62 -0.36
C SER A 47 -8.92 15.28 -0.29
N HIS A 48 -10.15 15.27 -0.78
CA HIS A 48 -10.92 14.05 -0.96
C HIS A 48 -10.20 13.07 -1.90
N GLN A 49 -9.58 13.57 -2.98
CA GLN A 49 -8.86 12.74 -3.97
C GLN A 49 -7.70 11.96 -3.34
N LEU A 50 -6.88 12.60 -2.49
CA LEU A 50 -5.79 11.92 -1.80
C LEU A 50 -6.33 10.83 -0.86
N ARG A 51 -7.38 11.14 -0.11
CA ARG A 51 -8.03 10.19 0.81
C ARG A 51 -8.63 8.99 0.06
N SER A 52 -9.32 9.21 -1.06
CA SER A 52 -9.84 8.14 -1.91
C SER A 52 -8.71 7.29 -2.49
N ALA A 53 -7.60 7.91 -2.90
CA ALA A 53 -6.44 7.17 -3.41
C ALA A 53 -5.78 6.31 -2.32
N PHE A 54 -5.66 6.79 -1.08
CA PHE A 54 -5.19 5.97 0.04
C PHE A 54 -6.15 4.82 0.37
N ALA A 55 -7.47 5.08 0.37
CA ALA A 55 -8.49 4.05 0.59
C ALA A 55 -8.43 2.95 -0.49
N LEU A 56 -8.30 3.34 -1.77
CA LEU A 56 -8.12 2.40 -2.88
C LEU A 56 -6.80 1.63 -2.77
N CYS A 57 -5.69 2.31 -2.47
CA CYS A 57 -4.39 1.66 -2.26
C CYS A 57 -4.47 0.62 -1.14
N LEU A 58 -5.09 0.97 0.00
CA LEU A 58 -5.33 0.07 1.12
C LEU A 58 -6.12 -1.17 0.68
N GLY A 59 -7.29 -0.97 0.09
CA GLY A 59 -8.20 -2.07 -0.28
C GLY A 59 -7.61 -2.99 -1.35
N ILE A 60 -7.05 -2.43 -2.43
CA ILE A 60 -6.50 -3.21 -3.54
C ILE A 60 -5.29 -4.01 -3.06
N CYS A 61 -4.31 -3.36 -2.41
CA CYS A 61 -3.11 -4.05 -1.97
C CYS A 61 -3.41 -5.12 -0.90
N ALA A 62 -4.41 -4.91 -0.04
CA ALA A 62 -4.83 -5.89 0.95
C ALA A 62 -5.57 -7.11 0.36
N VAL A 63 -6.08 -7.03 -0.87
CA VAL A 63 -6.65 -8.16 -1.62
C VAL A 63 -5.57 -8.86 -2.45
N VAL A 64 -4.77 -8.09 -3.18
CA VAL A 64 -3.73 -8.61 -4.09
C VAL A 64 -2.62 -9.32 -3.31
N GLY A 65 -2.23 -8.82 -2.13
CA GLY A 65 -1.19 -9.43 -1.29
C GLY A 65 -1.47 -10.88 -0.90
N PRO A 66 -2.58 -11.19 -0.20
CA PRO A 66 -2.94 -12.56 0.14
C PRO A 66 -3.10 -13.49 -1.07
N LEU A 67 -3.57 -12.98 -2.21
CA LEU A 67 -3.63 -13.77 -3.44
C LEU A 67 -2.23 -14.21 -3.91
N ALA A 68 -1.23 -13.32 -3.83
CA ALA A 68 0.16 -13.71 -4.11
C ALA A 68 0.64 -14.80 -3.13
N LEU A 69 0.28 -14.70 -1.85
CA LEU A 69 0.63 -15.72 -0.85
C LEU A 69 0.00 -17.08 -1.18
N THR A 70 -1.25 -17.11 -1.66
CA THR A 70 -1.87 -18.37 -2.07
C THR A 70 -1.18 -19.04 -3.25
N ALA A 71 -0.55 -18.26 -4.13
CA ALA A 71 0.25 -18.79 -5.24
C ALA A 71 1.65 -19.27 -4.83
N ASP A 72 2.20 -18.75 -3.72
CA ASP A 72 3.45 -19.23 -3.12
C ASP A 72 3.26 -20.60 -2.42
N LEU A 73 2.03 -20.93 -2.00
CA LEU A 73 1.70 -22.24 -1.47
C LEU A 73 1.80 -23.31 -2.56
N HIS A 74 2.68 -24.29 -2.35
CA HIS A 74 2.83 -25.43 -3.26
C HIS A 74 1.56 -26.30 -3.36
N GLN A 75 0.72 -26.29 -2.32
CA GLN A 75 -0.55 -27.02 -2.26
C GLN A 75 -1.67 -26.10 -1.74
N PRO A 76 -2.20 -25.16 -2.56
CA PRO A 76 -3.11 -24.13 -2.10
C PRO A 76 -4.43 -24.71 -1.55
N GLY A 77 -4.89 -25.85 -2.09
CA GLY A 77 -6.10 -26.54 -1.61
C GLY A 77 -6.02 -27.03 -0.16
N ARG A 78 -4.83 -27.07 0.45
CA ARG A 78 -4.62 -27.43 1.86
C ARG A 78 -4.52 -26.24 2.80
N ALA A 79 -4.65 -25.01 2.30
CA ALA A 79 -4.56 -23.81 3.13
C ALA A 79 -5.56 -23.80 4.30
N TRP A 80 -6.70 -24.49 4.18
CA TRP A 80 -7.69 -24.60 5.25
C TRP A 80 -7.13 -25.26 6.53
N HIS A 81 -6.09 -26.12 6.43
CA HIS A 81 -5.48 -26.76 7.59
C HIS A 81 -4.86 -25.76 8.57
N PHE A 82 -4.42 -24.59 8.10
CA PHE A 82 -3.90 -23.53 8.99
C PHE A 82 -4.97 -23.03 9.98
N PHE A 83 -6.24 -23.12 9.62
CA PHE A 83 -7.36 -22.70 10.46
C PHE A 83 -7.89 -23.83 11.35
N ALA A 84 -7.79 -25.08 10.88
CA ALA A 84 -8.22 -26.25 11.64
C ALA A 84 -7.21 -26.67 12.73
N HIS A 85 -5.91 -26.46 12.48
CA HIS A 85 -4.83 -26.87 13.39
C HIS A 85 -3.94 -25.68 13.75
N LEU A 86 -4.42 -24.85 14.67
CA LEU A 86 -3.70 -23.67 15.14
C LEU A 86 -2.47 -24.07 15.99
N THR A 87 -1.32 -23.54 15.63
CA THR A 87 -0.06 -23.69 16.36
C THR A 87 0.39 -22.33 16.87
N SER A 88 -0.02 -21.97 18.09
CA SER A 88 0.12 -20.61 18.64
C SER A 88 1.55 -20.09 18.70
N TRP A 89 2.55 -20.97 18.81
CA TRP A 89 3.97 -20.61 18.82
C TRP A 89 4.50 -20.22 17.42
N SER A 90 3.94 -20.76 16.34
CA SER A 90 4.39 -20.48 14.97
C SER A 90 3.92 -19.10 14.51
N TRP A 91 4.85 -18.29 13.98
CA TRP A 91 4.50 -17.02 13.35
C TRP A 91 3.59 -17.22 12.15
N MET A 92 3.83 -18.25 11.33
CA MET A 92 3.01 -18.58 10.16
C MET A 92 1.54 -18.89 10.54
N SER A 93 1.31 -19.64 11.64
CA SER A 93 -0.05 -19.94 12.11
C SER A 93 -0.76 -18.71 12.66
N ARG A 94 -0.05 -17.80 13.34
CA ARG A 94 -0.60 -16.50 13.74
C ARG A 94 -0.95 -15.66 12.52
N GLY A 95 -0.09 -15.66 11.51
CA GLY A 95 -0.30 -15.02 10.22
C GLY A 95 -1.59 -15.43 9.53
N ALA A 96 -1.91 -16.73 9.55
CA ALA A 96 -3.14 -17.26 8.97
C ALA A 96 -4.41 -16.62 9.55
N LEU A 97 -4.40 -16.17 10.82
CA LEU A 97 -5.53 -15.46 11.44
C LEU A 97 -5.45 -13.94 11.22
N LEU A 98 -4.25 -13.36 11.38
CA LEU A 98 -4.06 -11.92 11.28
C LEU A 98 -4.34 -11.41 9.86
N LEU A 99 -3.90 -12.14 8.84
CA LEU A 99 -3.93 -11.70 7.45
C LEU A 99 -5.37 -11.57 6.92
N PRO A 100 -6.26 -12.56 7.04
CA PRO A 100 -7.66 -12.40 6.64
C PRO A 100 -8.39 -11.30 7.42
N LEU A 101 -8.11 -11.17 8.73
CA LEU A 101 -8.69 -10.12 9.56
C LEU A 101 -8.29 -8.72 9.05
N PHE A 102 -7.00 -8.51 8.79
CA PHE A 102 -6.51 -7.24 8.26
C PHE A 102 -7.08 -6.96 6.86
N SER A 103 -7.07 -7.94 5.96
CA SER A 103 -7.62 -7.77 4.61
C SER A 103 -9.11 -7.45 4.62
N MET A 104 -9.88 -8.11 5.50
CA MET A 104 -11.29 -7.81 5.69
C MET A 104 -11.50 -6.38 6.22
N LEU A 105 -10.76 -5.98 7.26
CA LEU A 105 -10.82 -4.64 7.83
C LEU A 105 -10.38 -3.55 6.83
N ALA A 106 -9.38 -3.82 6.01
CA ALA A 106 -8.90 -2.94 4.95
C ALA A 106 -9.96 -2.70 3.87
N VAL A 107 -10.59 -3.78 3.39
CA VAL A 107 -11.69 -3.68 2.41
C VAL A 107 -12.89 -2.96 3.01
N ILE A 108 -13.27 -3.26 4.25
CA ILE A 108 -14.37 -2.57 4.96
C ILE A 108 -14.04 -1.08 5.13
N SER A 109 -12.81 -0.74 5.52
CA SER A 109 -12.37 0.66 5.66
C SER A 109 -12.42 1.43 4.35
N ALA A 110 -11.91 0.83 3.28
CA ALA A 110 -11.95 1.43 1.95
C ALA A 110 -13.38 1.61 1.47
N TRP A 111 -14.20 0.57 1.63
CA TRP A 111 -15.62 0.58 1.25
C TRP A 111 -16.41 1.62 2.04
N LEU A 112 -16.31 1.66 3.37
CA LEU A 112 -17.02 2.63 4.22
C LEU A 112 -16.69 4.08 3.83
N TYR A 113 -15.43 4.36 3.50
CA TYR A 113 -15.02 5.69 3.06
C TYR A 113 -15.54 6.05 1.66
N LEU A 114 -15.46 5.12 0.70
CA LEU A 114 -15.88 5.34 -0.68
C LEU A 114 -17.39 5.17 -0.89
N ARG A 115 -18.13 4.69 0.11
CA ARG A 115 -19.57 4.44 0.01
C ARG A 115 -20.40 5.67 -0.42
N PRO A 116 -20.15 6.90 0.06
CA PRO A 116 -20.83 8.10 -0.42
C PRO A 116 -20.55 8.41 -1.90
N ASP A 117 -19.35 8.06 -2.39
CA ASP A 117 -18.99 8.21 -3.81
C ASP A 117 -19.73 7.19 -4.66
N ILE A 118 -19.75 5.92 -4.23
CA ILE A 118 -20.46 4.82 -4.92
C ILE A 118 -21.98 5.11 -5.00
N ALA A 119 -22.56 5.74 -3.97
CA ALA A 119 -23.97 6.13 -3.97
C ALA A 119 -24.32 7.19 -5.04
N GLN A 120 -23.35 8.00 -5.47
CA GLN A 120 -23.57 9.00 -6.51
C GLN A 120 -23.69 8.37 -7.91
N LEU A 121 -23.13 7.18 -8.09
CA LEU A 121 -23.13 6.43 -9.36
C LEU A 121 -24.53 5.94 -9.78
N GLU A 122 -25.53 5.97 -8.88
CA GLU A 122 -26.93 5.68 -9.23
C GLU A 122 -27.45 6.61 -10.35
N LYS A 123 -26.87 7.80 -10.45
CA LYS A 123 -27.24 8.85 -11.42
C LYS A 123 -26.46 8.79 -12.74
N SER A 124 -25.53 7.84 -12.90
CA SER A 124 -24.71 7.72 -14.10
C SER A 124 -25.46 7.02 -15.24
N ASP A 125 -25.23 7.45 -16.49
CA ASP A 125 -25.88 6.88 -17.68
C ASP A 125 -25.45 5.43 -17.98
N ASN A 126 -24.26 5.02 -17.56
CA ASN A 126 -23.73 3.68 -17.86
C ASN A 126 -24.33 2.61 -16.95
N LYS A 127 -24.97 1.58 -17.54
CA LYS A 127 -25.65 0.49 -16.84
C LYS A 127 -24.72 -0.28 -15.88
N LEU A 128 -23.46 -0.51 -16.26
CA LEU A 128 -22.50 -1.24 -15.41
C LEU A 128 -22.11 -0.44 -14.17
N VAL A 129 -21.83 0.85 -14.34
CA VAL A 129 -21.49 1.77 -13.25
C VAL A 129 -22.70 1.96 -12.32
N ARG A 130 -23.90 1.99 -12.89
CA ARG A 130 -25.15 2.00 -12.12
C ARG A 130 -25.36 0.72 -11.32
N LEU A 131 -25.00 -0.45 -11.86
CA LEU A 131 -25.05 -1.71 -11.10
C LEU A 131 -24.12 -1.68 -9.88
N CYS A 132 -22.93 -1.06 -10.01
CA CYS A 132 -22.02 -0.86 -8.90
C CYS A 132 -22.63 -0.03 -7.74
N SER A 133 -23.63 0.81 -8.00
CA SER A 133 -24.35 1.54 -6.93
C SER A 133 -25.07 0.60 -5.95
N MET A 134 -25.37 -0.65 -6.34
CA MET A 134 -25.93 -1.66 -5.43
C MET A 134 -24.95 -2.06 -4.31
N LEU A 135 -23.64 -1.86 -4.50
CA LEU A 135 -22.62 -2.09 -3.47
C LEU A 135 -22.73 -1.10 -2.29
N THR A 136 -23.62 -0.11 -2.35
CA THR A 136 -23.89 0.78 -1.21
C THR A 136 -24.61 0.09 -0.06
N LEU A 137 -25.22 -1.10 -0.28
CA LEU A 137 -25.92 -1.88 0.74
C LEU A 137 -26.85 -1.02 1.63
N GLY A 138 -27.72 -0.25 0.99
CA GLY A 138 -28.70 0.63 1.62
C GLY A 138 -28.28 2.11 1.65
N ARG A 139 -29.17 2.98 2.16
CA ARG A 139 -29.02 4.45 2.15
C ARG A 139 -28.76 5.07 3.54
N TRP A 140 -28.08 4.33 4.42
CA TRP A 140 -27.66 4.86 5.72
C TRP A 140 -26.45 5.78 5.56
N GLN A 141 -26.29 6.79 6.42
CA GLN A 141 -25.10 7.64 6.44
C GLN A 141 -24.18 7.20 7.57
N VAL A 142 -22.89 7.01 7.27
CA VAL A 142 -21.89 6.66 8.28
C VAL A 142 -21.30 7.96 8.82
N PRO A 143 -21.39 8.23 10.13
CA PRO A 143 -20.76 9.42 10.70
C PRO A 143 -19.23 9.29 10.58
N ASP A 144 -18.57 10.41 10.29
CA ASP A 144 -17.12 10.45 10.07
C ASP A 144 -16.30 9.85 11.21
N ARG A 145 -16.79 9.98 12.46
CA ARG A 145 -16.15 9.38 13.63
C ARG A 145 -16.09 7.86 13.55
N VAL A 146 -17.15 7.20 13.08
CA VAL A 146 -17.18 5.74 12.93
C VAL A 146 -16.20 5.30 11.86
N THR A 147 -16.15 6.00 10.71
CA THR A 147 -15.15 5.72 9.66
C THR A 147 -13.73 5.85 10.20
N THR A 148 -13.42 6.93 10.93
CA THR A 148 -12.10 7.11 11.55
C THR A 148 -11.78 6.02 12.57
N SER A 149 -12.74 5.61 13.39
CA SER A 149 -12.56 4.51 14.36
C SER A 149 -12.30 3.17 13.67
N VAL A 150 -13.03 2.83 12.61
CA VAL A 150 -12.80 1.59 11.84
C VAL A 150 -11.44 1.60 11.18
N VAL A 151 -11.02 2.75 10.62
CA VAL A 151 -9.68 2.90 10.05
C VAL A 151 -8.60 2.80 11.14
N ALA A 152 -8.84 3.34 12.34
CA ALA A 152 -7.90 3.20 13.45
C ALA A 152 -7.74 1.74 13.89
N VAL A 153 -8.84 0.98 13.98
CA VAL A 153 -8.79 -0.48 14.23
C VAL A 153 -8.05 -1.20 13.11
N THR A 154 -8.24 -0.78 11.85
CA THR A 154 -7.53 -1.32 10.69
C THR A 154 -6.03 -1.02 10.76
N VAL A 155 -5.63 0.15 11.24
CA VAL A 155 -4.22 0.49 11.49
C VAL A 155 -3.63 -0.40 12.58
N LEU A 156 -4.34 -0.63 13.69
CA LEU A 156 -3.88 -1.55 14.73
C LEU A 156 -3.70 -2.97 14.19
N SER A 157 -4.66 -3.45 13.39
CA SER A 157 -4.53 -4.73 12.69
C SER A 157 -3.36 -4.71 11.69
N GLY A 158 -3.14 -3.62 10.96
CA GLY A 158 -2.01 -3.47 10.04
C GLY A 158 -0.65 -3.45 10.73
N LEU A 159 -0.53 -2.85 11.90
CA LEU A 159 0.68 -2.90 12.73
C LEU A 159 0.96 -4.33 13.22
N SER A 160 -0.08 -5.10 13.54
CA SER A 160 0.09 -6.52 13.86
C SER A 160 0.62 -7.33 12.67
N ILE A 161 0.22 -6.99 11.44
CA ILE A 161 0.74 -7.58 10.20
C ILE A 161 2.17 -7.15 9.92
N ALA A 162 2.49 -5.87 10.12
CA ALA A 162 3.85 -5.38 9.98
C ALA A 162 4.82 -6.13 10.93
N LEU A 163 4.38 -6.35 12.17
CA LEU A 163 5.14 -7.14 13.13
C LEU A 163 5.25 -8.61 12.68
N TYR A 164 4.13 -9.24 12.34
CA TYR A 164 4.11 -10.63 11.88
C TYR A 164 5.04 -10.86 10.68
N THR A 165 4.87 -10.10 9.60
CA THR A 165 5.66 -10.24 8.37
C THR A 165 7.15 -9.96 8.60
N GLY A 166 7.49 -9.02 9.48
CA GLY A 166 8.89 -8.81 9.87
C GLY A 166 9.46 -9.98 10.67
N MET A 167 8.68 -10.55 11.59
CA MET A 167 9.12 -11.66 12.43
C MET A 167 9.27 -12.97 11.65
N GLU A 168 8.55 -13.18 10.55
CA GLU A 168 8.75 -14.33 9.65
C GLU A 168 10.18 -14.44 9.14
N ILE A 169 10.85 -13.30 8.95
CA ILE A 169 12.24 -13.24 8.54
C ILE A 169 13.17 -13.21 9.75
N ALA A 170 12.87 -12.36 10.74
CA ALA A 170 13.77 -12.15 11.87
C ALA A 170 13.96 -13.40 12.75
N ILE A 171 13.03 -14.35 12.77
CA ILE A 171 13.17 -15.58 13.56
C ILE A 171 14.04 -16.65 12.87
N VAL A 172 14.42 -16.48 11.60
CA VAL A 172 15.15 -17.50 10.85
C VAL A 172 16.63 -17.49 11.22
N GLU A 173 16.98 -18.16 12.32
CA GLU A 173 18.35 -18.24 12.86
C GLU A 173 19.39 -18.74 11.85
N SER A 174 18.99 -19.63 10.92
CA SER A 174 19.88 -20.17 9.88
C SER A 174 20.37 -19.13 8.86
N ARG A 175 19.89 -17.88 8.92
CA ARG A 175 20.20 -16.82 7.96
C ARG A 175 20.56 -15.54 8.72
N PRO A 176 21.85 -15.26 8.95
CA PRO A 176 22.28 -14.10 9.74
C PRO A 176 21.80 -12.74 9.20
N MET A 177 21.74 -12.57 7.87
CA MET A 177 21.20 -11.35 7.24
C MET A 177 19.71 -11.13 7.53
N TRP A 178 18.96 -12.21 7.84
CA TRP A 178 17.56 -12.14 8.24
C TRP A 178 17.41 -12.02 9.75
N HIS A 179 18.14 -12.85 10.51
CA HIS A 179 18.07 -12.98 11.96
C HIS A 179 18.67 -11.79 12.71
N GLN A 180 17.99 -10.65 12.61
CA GLN A 180 18.39 -9.41 13.26
C GLN A 180 17.22 -8.44 13.38
N PRO A 181 17.21 -7.56 14.40
CA PRO A 181 16.13 -6.62 14.61
C PRO A 181 16.03 -5.53 13.53
N ALA A 182 17.07 -5.32 12.73
CA ALA A 182 17.04 -4.35 11.63
C ALA A 182 16.14 -4.80 10.47
N SER A 183 15.97 -6.10 10.23
CA SER A 183 15.22 -6.63 9.08
C SER A 183 13.72 -6.26 9.12
N PRO A 184 12.99 -6.44 10.25
CA PRO A 184 11.61 -5.97 10.34
C PRO A 184 11.47 -4.46 10.17
N ILE A 185 12.42 -3.69 10.70
CA ILE A 185 12.35 -2.23 10.73
C ILE A 185 12.56 -1.66 9.32
N ILE A 186 13.57 -2.15 8.58
CA ILE A 186 13.79 -1.69 7.20
C ILE A 186 12.58 -2.04 6.31
N TRP A 187 11.96 -3.20 6.51
CA TRP A 187 10.73 -3.59 5.81
C TRP A 187 9.54 -2.68 6.12
N PHE A 188 9.34 -2.34 7.39
CA PHE A 188 8.29 -1.43 7.81
C PHE A 188 8.48 -0.02 7.21
N VAL A 189 9.69 0.53 7.30
CA VAL A 189 9.99 1.88 6.80
C VAL A 189 9.86 1.95 5.28
N THR A 190 10.35 0.93 4.57
CA THR A 190 10.32 0.91 3.10
C THR A 190 8.93 0.62 2.52
N ALA A 191 8.01 0.06 3.31
CA ALA A 191 6.63 -0.15 2.89
C ALA A 191 5.89 1.15 2.54
N PHE A 192 6.26 2.26 3.18
CA PHE A 192 5.70 3.58 2.87
C PHE A 192 6.05 4.08 1.47
N PHE A 193 7.18 3.66 0.88
CA PHE A 193 7.47 3.97 -0.52
C PHE A 193 6.46 3.30 -1.45
N GLY A 194 6.10 2.03 -1.18
CA GLY A 194 5.08 1.31 -1.94
C GLY A 194 3.71 1.98 -1.80
N ALA A 195 3.29 2.31 -0.58
CA ALA A 195 2.02 3.02 -0.34
C ALA A 195 1.94 4.36 -1.08
N ILE A 196 2.99 5.18 -1.01
CA ILE A 196 3.05 6.47 -1.70
C ILE A 196 3.03 6.26 -3.21
N GLY A 197 3.84 5.33 -3.72
CA GLY A 197 3.93 5.07 -5.14
C GLY A 197 2.60 4.63 -5.73
N PHE A 198 1.95 3.64 -5.12
CA PHE A 198 0.61 3.20 -5.53
C PHE A 198 -0.43 4.31 -5.41
N THR A 199 -0.39 5.13 -4.35
CA THR A 199 -1.30 6.27 -4.21
C THR A 199 -1.10 7.29 -5.32
N LEU A 200 0.14 7.64 -5.67
CA LEU A 200 0.46 8.56 -6.78
C LEU A 200 0.02 7.99 -8.13
N PHE A 201 0.16 6.68 -8.33
CA PHE A 201 -0.35 5.99 -9.51
C PHE A 201 -1.87 6.11 -9.60
N ILE A 202 -2.59 5.74 -8.53
CA ILE A 202 -4.06 5.81 -8.47
C ILE A 202 -4.54 7.24 -8.69
N LEU A 203 -3.91 8.24 -8.07
CA LEU A 203 -4.22 9.65 -8.26
C LEU A 203 -4.21 10.05 -9.75
N SER A 204 -3.27 9.50 -10.53
CA SER A 204 -3.13 9.82 -11.94
C SER A 204 -4.26 9.26 -12.83
N PHE A 205 -4.97 8.24 -12.35
CA PHE A 205 -6.13 7.62 -13.01
C PHE A 205 -7.46 8.17 -12.54
N LEU A 206 -7.51 8.86 -11.40
CA LEU A 206 -8.76 9.47 -10.94
C LEU A 206 -9.30 10.47 -11.98
N PRO A 207 -10.61 10.49 -12.22
CA PRO A 207 -11.22 11.37 -13.21
C PRO A 207 -11.03 12.83 -12.79
N ASN A 208 -10.27 13.56 -13.62
CA ASN A 208 -10.01 14.98 -13.44
C ASN A 208 -10.24 15.70 -14.76
N SER A 209 -11.08 16.75 -14.74
CA SER A 209 -11.41 17.55 -15.94
C SER A 209 -10.22 18.36 -16.45
N GLU A 210 -9.23 18.59 -15.60
CA GLU A 210 -8.02 19.37 -15.89
C GLU A 210 -6.85 18.47 -16.31
N LYS A 211 -5.99 18.96 -17.22
CA LYS A 211 -4.76 18.24 -17.63
C LYS A 211 -3.75 18.13 -16.47
N THR A 212 -3.86 18.98 -15.45
CA THR A 212 -3.03 18.96 -14.24
C THR A 212 -3.82 18.52 -13.03
N GLN A 213 -3.18 17.73 -12.18
CA GLN A 213 -3.75 17.32 -10.89
C GLN A 213 -3.39 18.32 -9.81
N THR A 214 -4.42 18.80 -9.13
CA THR A 214 -4.33 19.86 -8.13
C THR A 214 -4.50 19.28 -6.74
N LEU A 215 -3.40 19.18 -6.00
CA LEU A 215 -3.36 18.68 -4.63
C LEU A 215 -3.30 19.83 -3.64
N SER A 216 -3.86 19.63 -2.44
CA SER A 216 -3.73 20.60 -1.34
C SER A 216 -2.27 20.73 -0.91
N ILE A 217 -1.88 21.89 -0.37
CA ILE A 217 -0.54 22.08 0.24
C ILE A 217 -0.28 21.01 1.31
N THR A 218 -1.32 20.63 2.05
CA THR A 218 -1.21 19.61 3.11
C THR A 218 -1.00 18.21 2.52
N ASP A 219 -1.65 17.90 1.40
CA ASP A 219 -1.46 16.63 0.69
C ASP A 219 -0.01 16.46 0.24
N VAL A 220 0.53 17.49 -0.40
CA VAL A 220 1.92 17.50 -0.88
C VAL A 220 2.89 17.44 0.29
N SER A 221 2.63 18.18 1.37
CA SER A 221 3.43 18.15 2.59
C SER A 221 3.45 16.76 3.22
N LEU A 222 2.30 16.08 3.31
CA LEU A 222 2.21 14.72 3.85
C LEU A 222 3.00 13.72 3.01
N LEU A 223 2.81 13.72 1.68
CA LEU A 223 3.54 12.83 0.78
C LEU A 223 5.05 13.11 0.83
N LYS A 224 5.46 14.37 0.71
CA LYS A 224 6.87 14.78 0.72
C LYS A 224 7.55 14.42 2.03
N ARG A 225 6.96 14.77 3.17
CA ARG A 225 7.54 14.47 4.49
C ARG A 225 7.69 12.96 4.70
N THR A 226 6.71 12.17 4.27
CA THR A 226 6.78 10.71 4.38
C THR A 226 7.94 10.16 3.53
N VAL A 227 8.06 10.58 2.26
CA VAL A 227 9.20 10.15 1.41
C VAL A 227 10.54 10.55 2.03
N ILE A 228 10.68 11.80 2.52
CA ILE A 228 11.92 12.27 3.13
C ILE A 228 12.27 11.45 4.38
N ILE A 229 11.32 11.28 5.31
CA ILE A 229 11.54 10.53 6.55
C ILE A 229 11.92 9.09 6.22
N CYS A 230 11.18 8.43 5.32
CA CYS A 230 11.47 7.06 4.92
C CYS A 230 12.82 6.92 4.21
N SER A 231 13.20 7.86 3.32
CA SER A 231 14.51 7.86 2.65
C SER A 231 15.65 8.04 3.64
N VAL A 232 15.56 9.02 4.54
CA VAL A 232 16.60 9.27 5.55
C VAL A 232 16.74 8.06 6.48
N LEU A 233 15.62 7.55 6.98
CA LEU A 233 15.63 6.41 7.88
C LEU A 233 16.13 5.13 7.18
N SER A 234 15.78 4.91 5.91
CA SER A 234 16.28 3.76 5.14
C SER A 234 17.78 3.87 4.83
N LEU A 235 18.28 5.07 4.55
CA LEU A 235 19.73 5.34 4.38
C LEU A 235 20.52 5.09 5.66
N MET A 236 19.92 5.31 6.83
CA MET A 236 20.53 4.99 8.12
C MET A 236 20.43 3.50 8.47
N LEU A 237 19.28 2.88 8.20
CA LEU A 237 19.01 1.48 8.55
C LEU A 237 19.76 0.49 7.66
N LEU A 238 20.00 0.81 6.38
CA LEU A 238 20.65 -0.13 5.47
C LEU A 238 22.10 -0.46 5.91
N PRO A 239 22.97 0.51 6.25
CA PRO A 239 24.29 0.20 6.82
C PRO A 239 24.22 -0.62 8.11
N ILE A 240 23.26 -0.31 9.00
CA ILE A 240 23.04 -1.07 10.25
C ILE A 240 22.65 -2.52 9.95
N TRP A 241 21.76 -2.73 8.97
CA TRP A 241 21.33 -4.05 8.54
C TRP A 241 22.47 -4.88 7.95
N VAL A 242 23.39 -4.24 7.21
CA VAL A 242 24.59 -4.90 6.68
C VAL A 242 25.59 -5.22 7.80
N SER A 243 25.87 -4.26 8.70
CA SER A 243 26.88 -4.43 9.74
C SER A 243 26.51 -5.49 10.78
N ASN A 244 25.22 -5.61 11.09
CA ASN A 244 24.72 -6.57 12.08
C ASN A 244 24.60 -7.99 11.54
N GLY A 245 24.53 -8.19 10.23
CA GLY A 245 24.32 -9.49 9.60
C GLY A 245 25.51 -10.45 9.65
N ALA A 246 26.55 -10.15 10.44
CA ALA A 246 27.77 -10.95 10.64
C ALA A 246 28.65 -11.18 9.39
N TYR A 247 28.27 -10.65 8.23
CA TYR A 247 29.05 -10.76 7.00
C TYR A 247 29.56 -9.39 6.52
N MET A 248 30.44 -8.74 7.28
CA MET A 248 31.21 -7.61 6.73
C MET A 248 32.06 -8.06 5.52
N ASP A 249 32.33 -9.36 5.41
CA ASP A 249 32.94 -9.99 4.24
C ASP A 249 32.05 -9.97 2.98
N LEU A 250 30.75 -9.66 3.08
CA LEU A 250 29.87 -9.42 1.92
C LEU A 250 30.39 -8.31 1.00
N LEU A 251 31.08 -7.32 1.57
CA LEU A 251 31.66 -6.22 0.80
C LEU A 251 32.79 -6.70 -0.12
N HIS A 252 33.40 -7.85 0.18
CA HIS A 252 34.40 -8.47 -0.69
C HIS A 252 33.75 -9.22 -1.87
N TYR A 253 32.46 -9.57 -1.79
CA TYR A 253 31.70 -10.06 -2.93
C TYR A 253 31.24 -8.88 -3.79
N GLY A 254 31.91 -8.67 -4.93
CA GLY A 254 31.68 -7.52 -5.81
C GLY A 254 30.21 -7.31 -6.21
N GLN A 255 29.45 -8.39 -6.43
CA GLN A 255 28.02 -8.29 -6.76
C GLN A 255 27.19 -7.72 -5.61
N TRP A 256 27.46 -8.14 -4.37
CA TRP A 256 26.72 -7.65 -3.20
C TRP A 256 27.04 -6.19 -2.90
N PHE A 257 28.29 -5.76 -3.11
CA PHE A 257 28.65 -4.34 -3.02
C PHE A 257 27.84 -3.49 -4.01
N VAL A 258 27.73 -3.91 -5.27
CA VAL A 258 26.94 -3.21 -6.29
C VAL A 258 25.47 -3.17 -5.90
N ASN A 259 24.90 -4.30 -5.44
CA ASN A 259 23.50 -4.36 -5.02
C ASN A 259 23.21 -3.38 -3.85
N LEU A 260 24.09 -3.32 -2.85
CA LEU A 260 23.97 -2.37 -1.73
C LEU A 260 24.04 -0.91 -2.21
N LEU A 261 24.96 -0.61 -3.12
CA LEU A 261 25.08 0.73 -3.71
C LEU A 261 23.81 1.10 -4.49
N LEU A 262 23.23 0.18 -5.24
CA LEU A 262 21.95 0.38 -5.95
C LEU A 262 20.80 0.66 -4.98
N MET A 263 20.71 -0.06 -3.85
CA MET A 263 19.70 0.21 -2.81
C MET A 263 19.87 1.60 -2.19
N MET A 264 21.10 1.97 -1.80
CA MET A 264 21.40 3.32 -1.28
C MET A 264 21.07 4.40 -2.31
N GLY A 265 21.45 4.16 -3.57
CA GLY A 265 21.14 5.02 -4.70
C GLY A 265 19.64 5.21 -4.88
N ALA A 266 18.85 4.14 -4.82
CA ALA A 266 17.40 4.22 -4.92
C ALA A 266 16.78 5.10 -3.81
N PHE A 267 17.23 4.97 -2.57
CA PHE A 267 16.77 5.83 -1.47
C PHE A 267 17.18 7.30 -1.65
N ALA A 268 18.41 7.55 -2.10
CA ALA A 268 18.92 8.89 -2.38
C ALA A 268 18.16 9.55 -3.54
N VAL A 269 17.87 8.80 -4.62
CA VAL A 269 17.09 9.31 -5.75
C VAL A 269 15.65 9.62 -5.33
N CYS A 270 15.01 8.79 -4.49
CA CYS A 270 13.71 9.11 -3.89
C CYS A 270 13.76 10.40 -3.05
N LEU A 271 14.83 10.57 -2.26
CA LEU A 271 15.03 11.76 -1.44
C LEU A 271 15.15 13.02 -2.31
N VAL A 272 16.04 12.99 -3.30
CA VAL A 272 16.22 14.11 -4.24
C VAL A 272 14.91 14.39 -4.99
N MET A 273 14.25 13.36 -5.51
CA MET A 273 12.96 13.48 -6.20
C MET A 273 11.93 14.22 -5.35
N SER A 274 11.87 13.96 -4.04
CA SER A 274 10.94 14.64 -3.13
C SER A 274 11.15 16.16 -3.02
N PHE A 275 12.39 16.66 -3.22
CA PHE A 275 12.68 18.09 -3.20
C PHE A 275 12.39 18.78 -4.53
N TRP A 276 12.60 18.07 -5.64
CA TRP A 276 12.42 18.60 -6.99
C TRP A 276 10.97 18.52 -7.46
N LEU A 277 10.37 17.34 -7.34
CA LEU A 277 9.09 17.02 -7.97
C LEU A 277 7.93 17.46 -7.07
N LEU A 278 8.02 17.24 -5.76
CA LEU A 278 6.98 17.59 -4.77
C LEU A 278 7.13 19.03 -4.23
N ARG A 279 7.46 20.00 -5.10
CA ARG A 279 7.68 21.41 -4.71
C ARG A 279 6.45 22.31 -4.92
N GLY A 280 5.49 21.88 -5.74
CA GLY A 280 4.28 22.64 -6.06
C GLY A 280 2.98 21.91 -5.70
N THR A 281 1.84 22.53 -6.01
CA THR A 281 0.49 21.97 -5.84
C THR A 281 -0.12 21.46 -7.14
N GLN A 282 0.53 21.75 -8.27
CA GLN A 282 0.10 21.44 -9.62
C GLN A 282 1.03 20.40 -10.23
N PHE A 283 0.52 19.21 -10.50
CA PHE A 283 1.30 18.10 -11.05
C PHE A 283 0.83 17.72 -12.43
N LYS A 284 1.79 17.60 -13.36
CA LYS A 284 1.54 16.92 -14.65
C LYS A 284 1.43 15.42 -14.38
N ARG A 285 0.57 14.72 -15.14
CA ARG A 285 0.45 13.25 -15.01
C ARG A 285 1.81 12.56 -15.10
N ILE A 286 2.63 12.89 -16.10
CA ILE A 286 3.98 12.31 -16.27
C ILE A 286 4.83 12.42 -14.99
N SER A 287 4.76 13.55 -14.27
CA SER A 287 5.47 13.73 -13.00
C SER A 287 4.99 12.75 -11.93
N LEU A 288 3.68 12.54 -11.79
CA LEU A 288 3.13 11.55 -10.85
C LEU A 288 3.55 10.13 -11.22
N TRP A 289 3.57 9.80 -12.50
CA TRP A 289 3.99 8.48 -13.00
C TRP A 289 5.47 8.23 -12.73
N VAL A 290 6.35 9.19 -12.98
CA VAL A 290 7.77 9.08 -12.67
C VAL A 290 7.98 8.94 -11.17
N ALA A 291 7.29 9.75 -10.35
CA ALA A 291 7.36 9.66 -8.90
C ALA A 291 6.91 8.30 -8.36
N SER A 292 5.79 7.81 -8.89
CA SER A 292 5.19 6.51 -8.60
C SER A 292 6.15 5.38 -8.98
N ALA A 293 6.64 5.35 -10.21
CA ALA A 293 7.52 4.30 -10.70
C ALA A 293 8.80 4.20 -9.87
N LEU A 294 9.39 5.36 -9.52
CA LEU A 294 10.60 5.39 -8.70
C LEU A 294 10.33 4.81 -7.30
N THR A 295 9.28 5.24 -6.62
CA THR A 295 8.98 4.79 -5.24
C THR A 295 8.51 3.33 -5.18
N ILE A 296 7.70 2.89 -6.16
CA ILE A 296 7.32 1.48 -6.32
C ILE A 296 8.56 0.62 -6.56
N SER A 297 9.42 1.02 -7.51
CA SER A 297 10.64 0.29 -7.85
C SER A 297 11.57 0.18 -6.64
N THR A 298 11.76 1.27 -5.89
CA THR A 298 12.55 1.26 -4.65
C THR A 298 11.99 0.25 -3.66
N CYS A 299 10.69 0.30 -3.35
CA CYS A 299 10.07 -0.63 -2.40
C CYS A 299 10.21 -2.09 -2.84
N TRP A 300 9.90 -2.38 -4.10
CA TRP A 300 9.95 -3.73 -4.66
C TRP A 300 11.37 -4.29 -4.70
N SER A 301 12.36 -3.47 -5.10
CA SER A 301 13.77 -3.86 -5.16
C SER A 301 14.32 -4.23 -3.79
N ILE A 302 13.92 -3.52 -2.72
CA ILE A 302 14.30 -3.89 -1.35
C ILE A 302 13.74 -5.25 -0.96
N ARG A 303 12.47 -5.54 -1.28
CA ARG A 303 11.86 -6.85 -1.01
C ARG A 303 12.55 -7.95 -1.81
N TRP A 304 12.83 -7.70 -3.09
CA TRP A 304 13.60 -8.64 -3.91
C TRP A 304 14.97 -8.93 -3.32
N MET A 305 15.74 -7.90 -3.00
CA MET A 305 17.09 -8.04 -2.45
C MET A 305 17.07 -8.79 -1.11
N THR A 306 16.21 -8.36 -0.19
CA THR A 306 16.15 -8.96 1.15
C THR A 306 15.60 -10.38 1.14
N MET A 307 14.84 -10.80 0.11
CA MET A 307 14.23 -12.14 0.05
C MET A 307 14.96 -13.09 -0.88
N ILE A 308 15.16 -12.72 -2.14
CA ILE A 308 15.73 -13.58 -3.17
C ILE A 308 17.25 -13.53 -3.08
N GLU A 309 17.85 -12.34 -3.09
CA GLU A 309 19.31 -12.22 -3.11
C GLU A 309 19.95 -12.75 -1.83
N VAL A 310 19.35 -12.53 -0.64
CA VAL A 310 19.84 -13.15 0.61
C VAL A 310 19.87 -14.68 0.54
N GLN A 311 18.98 -15.33 -0.22
CA GLN A 311 18.99 -16.79 -0.37
C GLN A 311 20.15 -17.31 -1.22
N THR A 312 20.77 -16.45 -2.04
CA THR A 312 21.97 -16.78 -2.83
C THR A 312 23.21 -16.94 -1.96
N LEU A 313 23.20 -16.38 -0.74
CA LEU A 313 24.30 -16.56 0.19
C LEU A 313 24.34 -18.02 0.68
N PRO A 314 25.52 -18.63 0.81
CA PRO A 314 25.63 -20.00 1.28
C PRO A 314 25.29 -20.10 2.77
N LYS A 315 24.55 -21.15 3.16
CA LYS A 315 24.35 -21.50 4.57
C LYS A 315 25.51 -22.33 5.15
N PHE A 316 26.01 -23.28 4.37
CA PHE A 316 26.94 -24.33 4.84
C PHE A 316 28.09 -24.61 3.86
N ASP A 317 28.23 -23.83 2.79
CA ASP A 317 29.19 -24.08 1.71
C ASP A 317 30.04 -22.82 1.42
N VAL A 318 31.05 -22.96 0.57
CA VAL A 318 31.98 -21.89 0.19
C VAL A 318 31.65 -21.40 -1.22
N GLY A 319 30.65 -20.52 -1.34
CA GLY A 319 30.32 -19.85 -2.60
C GLY A 319 28.85 -19.42 -2.73
N PRO A 320 28.54 -18.39 -3.55
CA PRO A 320 27.16 -17.99 -3.80
C PRO A 320 26.45 -19.00 -4.71
N TYR A 321 25.17 -19.26 -4.44
CA TYR A 321 24.29 -20.02 -5.32
C TYR A 321 23.47 -19.02 -6.16
N PRO A 322 23.79 -18.84 -7.46
CA PRO A 322 23.02 -17.93 -8.30
C PRO A 322 21.57 -18.43 -8.41
N TYR A 323 20.62 -17.50 -8.31
CA TYR A 323 19.22 -17.80 -8.49
C TYR A 323 18.77 -17.43 -9.91
N ASP A 324 18.44 -18.44 -10.69
CA ASP A 324 17.84 -18.25 -12.01
C ASP A 324 16.33 -18.09 -11.88
N VAL A 325 15.82 -16.90 -12.21
CA VAL A 325 14.39 -16.61 -12.14
C VAL A 325 13.68 -17.37 -13.28
N PRO A 326 12.74 -18.28 -12.98
CA PRO A 326 12.04 -19.00 -14.03
C PRO A 326 11.10 -18.06 -14.80
N TRP A 327 11.01 -18.24 -16.12
CA TRP A 327 10.08 -17.49 -16.97
C TRP A 327 8.61 -17.90 -16.78
N GLY A 328 8.37 -19.07 -16.19
CA GLY A 328 7.02 -19.60 -15.96
C GLY A 328 6.25 -18.93 -14.83
N ALA A 329 5.11 -19.53 -14.48
CA ALA A 329 4.25 -19.10 -13.38
C ALA A 329 4.98 -18.89 -12.03
N PRO A 330 5.94 -19.73 -11.59
CA PRO A 330 6.64 -19.50 -10.32
C PRO A 330 7.56 -18.27 -10.29
N GLY A 331 7.86 -17.65 -11.44
CA GLY A 331 8.77 -16.50 -11.52
C GLY A 331 8.16 -15.31 -12.25
N ILE A 332 8.73 -14.92 -13.40
CA ILE A 332 8.43 -13.64 -14.07
C ILE A 332 6.96 -13.53 -14.46
N LEU A 333 6.36 -14.58 -15.01
CA LEU A 333 4.96 -14.56 -15.43
C LEU A 333 4.01 -14.32 -14.24
N GLY A 334 4.33 -14.89 -13.08
CA GLY A 334 3.58 -14.66 -11.84
C GLY A 334 3.66 -13.20 -11.37
N VAL A 335 4.86 -12.62 -11.39
CA VAL A 335 5.09 -11.20 -11.06
C VAL A 335 4.28 -10.28 -11.97
N ILE A 336 4.34 -10.51 -13.29
CA ILE A 336 3.56 -9.74 -14.28
C ILE A 336 2.06 -9.94 -14.06
N GLY A 337 1.62 -11.17 -13.77
CA GLY A 337 0.23 -11.49 -13.47
C GLY A 337 -0.32 -10.70 -12.28
N MET A 338 0.43 -10.61 -11.19
CA MET A 338 0.02 -9.85 -10.00
C MET A 338 0.02 -8.34 -10.24
N ALA A 339 1.02 -7.82 -10.96
CA ALA A 339 1.03 -6.43 -11.38
C ALA A 339 -0.16 -6.10 -12.29
N GLY A 340 -0.49 -7.00 -13.22
CA GLY A 340 -1.66 -6.90 -14.10
C GLY A 340 -2.97 -6.93 -13.32
N LEU A 341 -3.12 -7.84 -12.34
CA LEU A 341 -4.29 -7.89 -11.46
C LEU A 341 -4.45 -6.60 -10.65
N TRP A 342 -3.37 -6.10 -10.06
CA TRP A 342 -3.38 -4.84 -9.31
C TRP A 342 -3.79 -3.66 -10.20
N LEU A 343 -3.26 -3.60 -11.43
CA LEU A 343 -3.59 -2.57 -12.41
C LEU A 343 -5.04 -2.66 -12.88
N LEU A 344 -5.55 -3.87 -13.14
CA LEU A 344 -6.96 -4.11 -13.48
C LEU A 344 -7.88 -3.60 -12.37
N MET A 345 -7.60 -3.97 -11.11
CA MET A 345 -8.38 -3.51 -9.96
C MET A 345 -8.31 -2.00 -9.80
N THR A 346 -7.13 -1.41 -10.01
CA THR A 346 -6.96 0.04 -9.96
C THR A 346 -7.85 0.72 -11.00
N MET A 347 -7.77 0.32 -12.27
CA MET A 347 -8.59 0.90 -13.34
C MET A 347 -10.09 0.75 -13.07
N ALA A 348 -10.52 -0.43 -12.62
CA ALA A 348 -11.95 -0.69 -12.36
C ALA A 348 -12.47 0.09 -11.15
N LEU A 349 -11.69 0.23 -10.08
CA LEU A 349 -12.14 0.86 -8.84
C LEU A 349 -11.96 2.38 -8.84
N THR A 350 -11.06 2.94 -9.67
CA THR A 350 -10.97 4.39 -9.85
C THR A 350 -12.22 5.00 -10.49
N GLU A 351 -12.94 4.23 -11.31
CA GLU A 351 -14.24 4.63 -11.89
C GLU A 351 -15.35 4.77 -10.83
N LEU A 352 -15.16 4.19 -9.64
CA LEU A 352 -16.12 4.35 -8.54
C LEU A 352 -16.04 5.73 -7.87
N VAL A 353 -14.97 6.49 -8.13
CA VAL A 353 -14.73 7.80 -7.51
C VAL A 353 -15.18 8.90 -8.49
N PRO A 354 -16.15 9.75 -8.13
CA PRO A 354 -16.67 10.78 -9.02
C PRO A 354 -15.65 11.88 -9.29
N ALA A 355 -15.80 12.56 -10.43
CA ALA A 355 -14.92 13.64 -10.83
C ALA A 355 -15.05 14.86 -9.90
N LYS A 356 -13.93 15.57 -9.69
CA LYS A 356 -13.84 16.77 -8.83
C LYS A 356 -14.93 17.84 -9.13
N GLY A 357 -15.33 17.98 -10.40
CA GLY A 357 -16.33 18.96 -10.83
C GLY A 357 -17.78 18.64 -10.41
N GLU A 358 -18.13 17.37 -10.22
CA GLU A 358 -19.46 16.97 -9.75
C GLU A 358 -19.62 17.22 -8.25
N GLN A 359 -18.55 17.05 -7.47
CA GLN A 359 -18.54 17.33 -6.03
C GLN A 359 -18.79 18.82 -5.70
N VAL A 360 -18.23 19.75 -6.49
CA VAL A 360 -18.41 21.20 -6.27
C VAL A 360 -19.84 21.66 -6.55
N LYS A 361 -20.48 21.14 -7.62
CA LYS A 361 -21.90 21.42 -7.92
C LYS A 361 -22.84 20.95 -6.80
N LEU A 362 -22.47 19.87 -6.09
CA LEU A 362 -23.26 19.32 -4.99
C LEU A 362 -23.11 20.11 -3.69
N MET A 363 -21.89 20.55 -3.33
CA MET A 363 -21.71 21.44 -2.17
C MET A 363 -22.46 22.76 -2.35
N ALA A 364 -22.40 23.34 -3.56
CA ALA A 364 -23.19 24.53 -3.90
C ALA A 364 -24.71 24.27 -3.83
N GLY A 365 -25.19 23.14 -4.36
CA GLY A 365 -26.62 22.77 -4.31
C GLY A 365 -27.15 22.44 -2.91
N SER A 366 -26.31 21.91 -2.02
CA SER A 366 -26.67 21.64 -0.61
C SER A 366 -26.72 22.91 0.24
N SER A 367 -25.80 23.86 0.00
CA SER A 367 -25.79 25.17 0.66
C SER A 367 -27.04 26.02 0.30
N ILE A 368 -27.46 25.98 -0.97
CA ILE A 368 -28.67 26.68 -1.44
C ILE A 368 -29.94 26.10 -0.78
N LYS A 369 -29.98 24.80 -0.48
CA LYS A 369 -31.11 24.17 0.22
C LYS A 369 -31.13 24.45 1.73
N SER A 370 -29.98 24.70 2.37
CA SER A 370 -29.95 25.12 3.78
C SER A 370 -30.31 26.59 3.98
N ASP A 371 -30.08 27.45 2.98
CA ASP A 371 -30.49 28.86 3.05
C ASP A 371 -31.97 29.07 2.71
N SER A 372 -32.55 28.24 1.83
CA SER A 372 -34.00 28.35 1.52
C SER A 372 -34.91 27.91 2.68
N THR A 373 -34.37 27.21 3.68
CA THR A 373 -35.11 26.81 4.89
C THR A 373 -35.04 27.83 6.03
N LYS A 374 -34.22 28.89 5.93
CA LYS A 374 -34.15 29.97 6.94
C LYS A 374 -34.92 31.24 6.61
N ASN A 375 -35.42 31.42 5.38
CA ASN A 375 -36.09 32.66 4.95
C ASN A 375 -37.61 32.55 4.68
N SER A 376 -38.33 31.62 5.33
CA SER A 376 -39.79 31.50 5.17
C SER A 376 -40.64 32.17 6.28
N VAL A 377 -40.08 33.10 7.06
CA VAL A 377 -40.90 34.01 7.87
C VAL A 377 -41.39 35.15 6.98
N ARG A 378 -42.57 34.97 6.37
CA ARG A 378 -43.30 36.01 5.64
C ARG A 378 -43.67 37.18 6.57
N PRO A 379 -43.62 38.43 6.10
CA PRO A 379 -44.22 39.56 6.79
C PRO A 379 -45.73 39.58 6.53
N SER A 380 -46.55 39.55 7.57
CA SER A 380 -47.99 39.79 7.48
C SER A 380 -48.26 41.30 7.58
N GLN A 381 -48.65 41.91 6.46
CA GLN A 381 -49.29 43.23 6.42
C GLN A 381 -50.82 43.11 6.47
N GLN A 382 -51.45 44.21 6.93
CA GLN A 382 -52.88 44.57 7.00
C GLN A 382 -53.64 44.02 8.23
N VAL A 383 -54.45 44.79 8.98
CA VAL A 383 -55.52 45.72 8.57
C VAL A 383 -55.76 46.83 9.63
N ARG A 384 -56.25 47.99 9.15
CA ARG A 384 -56.85 49.15 9.86
C ARG A 384 -57.84 48.79 10.99
N GLY A 385 -57.89 49.64 12.02
CA GLY A 385 -59.02 49.76 12.95
C GLY A 385 -59.00 51.11 13.69
N HIS A 386 -60.12 51.84 13.62
CA HIS A 386 -60.38 53.17 14.19
C HIS A 386 -60.57 53.18 15.72
N HIS A 387 -60.52 54.41 16.26
CA HIS A 387 -61.09 54.94 17.52
C HIS A 387 -60.24 54.93 18.80
N GLY A 388 -60.16 56.12 19.40
CA GLY A 388 -59.68 56.39 20.76
C GLY A 388 -58.87 57.67 20.84
#